data_AF-H2JEM4-F1
#
_entry.id   AF-H2JEM4-F1
#
_cell.length_a   1.000
_cell.length_b   1.000
_cell.length_c   1.000
_cell.angle_alpha   90.00
_cell.angle_beta   90.00
_cell.angle_gamma   90.00
#
_symmetry.space_group_name_H-M   'P 1'
#
loop_
_entity.id
_entity.type
_entity.pdbx_description
1 polymer ?
#
loop_
_entity_poly.entity_id
_entity_poly.type
_entity_poly.pdbx_seq_one_letter_code
_entity_poly.pdbx_strand_id
1 'polypeptide(L)'
;MKYKPEDYINSGFYEGDEDLVNRKEKVVKCRKPHKCMGGCNKEIDIGEYALLETGFMDGKPVSCYTCLPCIDKWLDVINGGSEDVEGD
;
A
#
# COMPACT_ATOMS: atom_id res chain seq x y z
N MET A 1 7.06 0.01 -11.35
CA MET A 1 7.46 0.52 -10.03
C MET A 1 8.21 1.81 -10.27
N LYS A 2 7.75 2.92 -9.68
CA LYS A 2 8.41 4.23 -9.79
C LYS A 2 9.52 4.39 -8.74
N TYR A 3 9.27 3.95 -7.51
CA TYR A 3 10.19 3.97 -6.37
C TYR A 3 10.93 2.64 -6.16
N LYS A 4 11.88 2.59 -5.22
CA LYS A 4 12.54 1.34 -4.82
C LYS A 4 11.58 0.49 -3.98
N PRO A 5 11.70 -0.85 -3.98
CA PRO A 5 10.83 -1.73 -3.19
C PRO A 5 10.72 -1.35 -1.71
N GLU A 6 11.81 -0.83 -1.14
CA GLU A 6 11.91 -0.39 0.26
C GLU A 6 11.00 0.80 0.56
N ASP A 7 10.82 1.72 -0.40
CA ASP A 7 9.99 2.92 -0.24
C ASP A 7 8.48 2.58 -0.14
N TYR A 8 8.06 1.43 -0.67
CA TYR A 8 6.66 0.98 -0.58
C TYR A 8 6.34 0.29 0.75
N ILE A 9 7.35 -0.15 1.48
CA ILE A 9 7.21 -0.87 2.76
C ILE A 9 7.27 0.17 3.87
N ASN A 10 6.39 0.10 4.87
CA ASN A 10 6.23 1.13 5.90
C ASN A 10 5.95 2.52 5.30
N SER A 11 5.28 2.59 4.15
CA SER A 11 4.93 3.86 3.50
C SER A 11 3.81 4.60 4.25
N GLY A 12 3.26 4.03 5.33
CA GLY A 12 2.13 4.56 6.06
C GLY A 12 0.78 4.44 5.34
N PHE A 13 0.69 3.66 4.24
CA PHE A 13 -0.51 3.61 3.40
C PHE A 13 -1.76 3.11 4.16
N TYR A 14 -1.55 2.21 5.12
CA TYR A 14 -2.58 1.68 6.02
C TYR A 14 -2.31 2.05 7.49
N GLU A 15 -1.51 3.07 7.74
CA GLU A 15 -1.22 3.52 9.10
C GLU A 15 -2.47 4.19 9.69
N GLY A 16 -3.07 3.55 10.68
CA GLY A 16 -4.36 3.94 11.26
C GLY A 16 -5.25 2.74 11.66
N ASP A 17 -4.98 1.56 11.12
CA ASP A 17 -5.61 0.30 11.56
C ASP A 17 -4.95 -0.20 12.87
N GLU A 18 -5.34 0.41 14.01
CA GLU A 18 -4.81 0.10 15.34
C GLU A 18 -5.10 -1.35 15.80
N ASP A 19 -6.09 -2.01 15.20
CA ASP A 19 -6.52 -3.37 15.53
C ASP A 19 -5.72 -4.47 14.79
N LEU A 20 -4.80 -4.11 13.88
CA LEU A 20 -4.05 -5.08 13.08
C LEU A 20 -2.78 -5.58 13.79
N VAL A 21 -2.80 -6.84 14.23
CA VAL A 21 -1.67 -7.46 14.94
C VAL A 21 -0.73 -8.19 13.97
N ASN A 22 0.57 -8.20 14.27
CA ASN A 22 1.62 -8.83 13.45
C ASN A 22 1.65 -8.34 11.99
N ARG A 23 1.45 -7.03 11.80
CA ARG A 23 1.48 -6.35 10.50
C ARG A 23 2.79 -6.64 9.75
N LYS A 24 2.66 -7.01 8.49
CA LYS A 24 3.77 -7.23 7.56
C LYS A 24 3.40 -6.69 6.18
N GLU A 25 4.29 -5.91 5.62
CA GLU A 25 4.17 -5.36 4.28
C GLU A 25 5.26 -5.93 3.37
N LYS A 26 4.91 -6.17 2.11
CA LYS A 26 5.85 -6.59 1.08
C LYS A 26 5.32 -6.30 -0.31
N VAL A 27 6.24 -6.01 -1.22
CA VAL A 27 5.92 -5.95 -2.65
C VAL A 27 5.98 -7.37 -3.23
N VAL A 28 4.88 -7.84 -3.81
CA VAL A 28 4.75 -9.21 -4.34
C VAL A 28 4.25 -9.23 -5.78
N LYS A 29 4.65 -10.26 -6.53
CA LYS A 29 4.04 -10.59 -7.81
C LYS A 29 2.76 -11.39 -7.59
N CYS A 30 1.64 -10.88 -8.09
CA CYS A 30 0.33 -11.51 -7.97
C CYS A 30 0.27 -12.81 -8.80
N ARG A 31 -0.27 -13.87 -8.20
CA ARG A 31 -0.41 -15.20 -8.84
C ARG A 31 -1.85 -15.52 -9.25
N LYS A 32 -2.79 -14.67 -8.83
CA LYS A 32 -4.21 -14.66 -9.20
C LYS A 32 -4.66 -13.20 -9.20
N PRO A 33 -5.83 -12.88 -9.77
CA PRO A 33 -6.33 -11.52 -9.73
C PRO A 33 -6.71 -11.10 -8.30
N HIS A 34 -6.52 -9.82 -7.98
CA HIS A 34 -6.85 -9.24 -6.68
C HIS A 34 -7.55 -7.89 -6.85
N LYS A 35 -8.60 -7.62 -6.07
CA LYS A 35 -9.16 -6.27 -6.02
C LYS A 35 -8.17 -5.31 -5.38
N CYS A 36 -7.92 -4.16 -6.03
CA CYS A 36 -7.10 -3.11 -5.43
C CYS A 36 -7.86 -2.40 -4.31
N MET A 37 -7.23 -2.32 -3.13
CA MET A 37 -7.75 -1.66 -1.94
C MET A 37 -7.36 -0.18 -1.87
N GLY A 38 -6.52 0.32 -2.78
CA GLY A 38 -6.14 1.74 -2.86
C GLY A 38 -7.19 2.67 -3.49
N GLY A 39 -8.47 2.30 -3.48
CA GLY A 39 -9.59 3.15 -3.90
C GLY A 39 -9.81 3.32 -5.41
N CYS A 40 -8.99 2.71 -6.29
CA CYS A 40 -9.13 2.88 -7.73
C CYS A 40 -10.21 2.02 -8.39
N ASN A 41 -10.86 1.11 -7.64
CA ASN A 41 -11.87 0.17 -8.11
C ASN A 41 -11.43 -0.74 -9.28
N LYS A 42 -10.12 -0.92 -9.47
CA LYS A 42 -9.55 -1.83 -10.47
C LYS A 42 -9.15 -3.16 -9.85
N GLU A 43 -9.09 -4.17 -10.68
CA GLU A 43 -8.42 -5.43 -10.38
C GLU A 43 -6.93 -5.32 -10.70
N ILE A 44 -6.13 -6.07 -9.95
CA ILE A 44 -4.70 -6.28 -10.14
C ILE A 44 -4.56 -7.63 -10.83
N ASP A 45 -4.02 -7.63 -12.04
CA ASP A 45 -3.97 -8.82 -12.88
C ASP A 45 -2.89 -9.82 -12.44
N ILE A 46 -3.01 -11.04 -12.95
CA ILE A 46 -2.00 -12.08 -12.76
C ILE A 46 -0.66 -11.61 -13.34
N GLY A 47 0.39 -11.70 -12.53
CA GLY A 47 1.74 -11.33 -12.94
C GLY A 47 2.09 -9.86 -12.69
N GLU A 48 1.11 -9.01 -12.35
CA GLU A 48 1.37 -7.66 -11.87
C GLU A 48 1.96 -7.68 -10.45
N TYR A 49 2.61 -6.58 -10.08
CA TYR A 49 3.10 -6.38 -8.73
C TYR A 49 2.12 -5.55 -7.91
N ALA A 50 2.08 -5.81 -6.61
CA ALA A 50 1.26 -5.09 -5.65
C ALA A 50 1.99 -4.96 -4.32
N LEU A 51 1.68 -3.89 -3.59
CA LEU A 51 1.93 -3.83 -2.15
C LEU A 51 0.91 -4.77 -1.47
N LEU A 52 1.42 -5.74 -0.72
CA LEU A 52 0.63 -6.67 0.07
C LEU A 52 0.88 -6.37 1.54
N GLU A 53 -0.18 -5.99 2.24
CA GLU A 53 -0.21 -5.93 3.69
C GLU A 53 -0.93 -7.16 4.24
N THR A 54 -0.37 -7.77 5.28
CA THR A 54 -0.94 -8.91 5.99
C THR A 54 -0.87 -8.69 7.48
N GLY A 55 -1.82 -9.25 8.21
CA GLY A 55 -1.85 -9.22 9.66
C GLY A 55 -3.00 -10.06 10.19
N PHE A 56 -3.35 -9.84 11.45
CA PHE A 56 -4.48 -10.50 12.11
C PHE A 56 -5.42 -9.46 12.69
N MET A 57 -6.71 -9.60 12.40
CA MET A 57 -7.81 -8.81 12.97
C MET A 57 -8.79 -9.78 13.62
N ASP A 58 -9.11 -9.59 14.90
CA ASP A 58 -9.90 -10.53 15.73
C ASP A 58 -9.39 -11.98 15.67
N GLY A 59 -8.05 -12.15 15.65
CA GLY A 59 -7.40 -13.46 15.56
C GLY A 59 -7.52 -14.15 14.19
N LYS A 60 -8.13 -13.51 13.19
CA LYS A 60 -8.25 -14.03 11.82
C LYS A 60 -7.21 -13.39 10.91
N PRO A 61 -6.54 -14.17 10.03
CA PRO A 61 -5.59 -13.61 9.09
C PRO A 61 -6.32 -12.76 8.04
N VAL A 62 -5.82 -11.56 7.81
CA VAL A 62 -6.33 -10.63 6.80
C VAL A 62 -5.21 -10.23 5.85
N SER A 63 -5.58 -9.86 4.62
CA SER A 63 -4.65 -9.42 3.58
C SER A 63 -5.26 -8.36 2.68
N CYS A 64 -4.53 -7.28 2.44
CA CYS A 64 -4.91 -6.18 1.55
C CYS A 64 -3.89 -6.06 0.41
N TYR A 65 -4.38 -5.80 -0.80
CA TYR A 65 -3.55 -5.66 -1.99
C TYR A 65 -3.75 -4.26 -2.59
N THR A 66 -2.66 -3.53 -2.79
CA THR A 66 -2.65 -2.21 -3.43
C THR A 66 -1.80 -2.24 -4.68
N CYS A 67 -2.40 -1.86 -5.82
CA CYS A 67 -1.69 -1.81 -7.09
C CYS A 67 -0.59 -0.75 -7.05
N LEU A 68 0.50 -0.97 -7.79
CA LEU A 68 1.61 -0.02 -7.85
C LEU A 68 1.17 1.42 -8.17
N PRO A 69 0.26 1.69 -9.12
CA PRO A 69 -0.19 3.06 -9.39
C PRO A 69 -0.87 3.76 -8.20
N CYS A 70 -1.55 3.02 -7.32
CA CYS A 70 -2.19 3.62 -6.14
C CYS A 70 -1.16 3.97 -5.07
N ILE A 71 -0.24 3.04 -4.79
CA ILE A 71 0.82 3.31 -3.80
C ILE A 71 1.83 4.34 -4.33
N ASP A 72 2.13 4.35 -5.64
CA ASP A 72 2.96 5.39 -6.27
C ASP A 72 2.35 6.78 -6.05
N LYS A 73 1.02 6.93 -6.21
CA LYS A 73 0.32 8.20 -5.94
C LYS A 73 0.39 8.62 -4.47
N TRP A 74 0.29 7.66 -3.55
CA TRP A 74 0.45 7.95 -2.13
C TRP A 74 1.88 8.40 -1.82
N LEU A 75 2.88 7.69 -2.35
CA LEU A 75 4.29 8.06 -2.23
C LEU A 75 4.57 9.44 -2.85
N ASP A 76 3.93 9.79 -3.96
CA ASP A 76 3.98 11.13 -4.53
C ASP A 76 3.47 12.20 -3.57
N VAL A 77 2.36 11.94 -2.87
CA VAL A 77 1.78 12.88 -1.89
C VAL A 77 2.68 13.04 -0.67
N ILE A 78 3.19 11.95 -0.09
CA ILE A 78 4.01 12.05 1.13
C ILE A 78 5.45 12.51 0.85
N ASN A 79 5.99 12.25 -0.34
CA ASN A 79 7.32 12.73 -0.72
C ASN A 79 7.30 14.15 -1.31
N GLY A 80 6.17 14.58 -1.89
CA GLY A 80 5.96 15.94 -2.40
C GLY A 80 5.26 16.87 -1.40
N GLY A 81 4.75 16.33 -0.29
CA GLY A 81 3.96 17.03 0.73
C GLY A 81 4.77 17.81 1.77
N SER A 82 5.77 18.56 1.32
CA SER A 82 6.42 19.61 2.11
C SER A 82 6.96 20.73 1.23
N GLU A 83 6.14 21.25 0.31
CA GLU A 83 6.35 22.52 -0.39
C GLU A 83 5.03 23.31 -0.48
N ASP A 84 4.49 23.70 0.67
CA ASP A 84 3.70 24.92 0.81
C ASP A 84 4.13 25.61 2.12
N VAL A 85 5.00 26.59 1.99
CA VAL A 85 5.37 27.57 3.02
C VAL A 85 4.38 28.73 2.96
N GLU A 86 3.69 29.05 4.06
CA GLU A 86 3.27 30.42 4.36
C GLU A 86 3.68 30.75 5.79
N GLY A 87 4.67 31.64 5.90
CA GLY A 87 4.91 32.38 7.13
C GLY A 87 3.95 33.56 7.21
N ASP A 88 3.52 33.84 8.45
CA ASP A 88 3.18 35.18 8.92
C ASP A 88 3.86 35.37 10.28
#